data_AF-A0A117JJ00-F1
#
_entry.id   AF-A0A117JJ00-F1
#
_cell.length_a   1.000
_cell.length_b   1.000
_cell.length_c   1.000
_cell.angle_alpha   90.00
_cell.angle_beta   90.00
_cell.angle_gamma   90.00
#
_symmetry.space_group_name_H-M   'P 1'
#
loop_
_entity.id
_entity.type
_entity.pdbx_description
1 polymer ?
#
loop_
_entity_poly.entity_id
_entity_poly.type
_entity_poly.pdbx_seq_one_letter_code
_entity_poly.pdbx_strand_id
1 'polypeptide(L)'
;MTTPRSAALAGVLFALLFGAALVLIRLALPEGEQPGSQWVREGSANLRIAAILMPFAGIAFLWFMGVVRDGMGGYEDKFFSTAFLGSGLLFLAMMFVAIGVGAGLERSGGVTDAGVAVFGQMVLMVVSKTYALRMAAVFMISLATIWLRTRLMPRWLAIATYAVAGGVLLAGDLSMWLVLTFPAWVLVVSVLLLTRTGLSAAAAPDLPTPP
;
A
#
# COMPACT_ATOMS: atom_id res chain seq x y z
N MET A 1 -16.55 -16.23 -16.04
CA MET A 1 -15.20 -15.65 -16.21
C MET A 1 -15.30 -14.12 -16.10
N THR A 2 -15.20 -13.58 -14.88
CA THR A 2 -15.32 -12.12 -14.56
C THR A 2 -14.13 -11.59 -13.75
N THR A 3 -13.11 -12.43 -13.56
CA THR A 3 -11.97 -12.25 -12.65
C THR A 3 -11.12 -10.98 -12.86
N PRO A 4 -10.90 -10.44 -14.08
CA PRO A 4 -9.99 -9.30 -14.28
C PRO A 4 -10.52 -7.93 -13.79
N ARG A 5 -11.84 -7.74 -13.72
CA ARG A 5 -12.43 -6.45 -13.32
C ARG A 5 -12.53 -6.31 -11.81
N SER A 6 -12.97 -7.36 -11.11
CA SER A 6 -12.94 -7.42 -9.64
C SER A 6 -11.52 -7.26 -9.10
N ALA A 7 -10.56 -7.78 -9.87
CA ALA A 7 -9.14 -7.73 -9.61
C ALA A 7 -8.57 -6.31 -9.46
N ALA A 8 -8.81 -5.46 -10.44
CA ALA A 8 -8.25 -4.11 -10.43
C ALA A 8 -9.03 -3.15 -9.51
N LEU A 9 -10.30 -3.46 -9.22
CA LEU A 9 -11.07 -2.75 -8.19
C LEU A 9 -10.46 -2.92 -6.78
N ALA A 10 -9.91 -4.09 -6.46
CA ALA A 10 -9.27 -4.32 -5.16
C ALA A 10 -8.06 -3.39 -4.93
N GLY A 11 -7.23 -3.19 -5.96
CA GLY A 11 -6.08 -2.29 -5.87
C GLY A 11 -6.47 -0.80 -5.79
N VAL A 12 -7.52 -0.38 -6.52
CA VAL A 12 -8.08 0.97 -6.37
C VAL A 12 -8.63 1.18 -4.97
N LEU A 13 -9.42 0.23 -4.46
CA LEU A 13 -10.00 0.28 -3.12
C LEU A 13 -8.89 0.35 -2.05
N PHE A 14 -7.86 -0.48 -2.17
CA PHE A 14 -6.68 -0.40 -1.30
C PHE A 14 -6.05 0.98 -1.32
N ALA A 15 -5.73 1.51 -2.52
CA ALA A 15 -5.04 2.79 -2.64
C ALA A 15 -5.86 3.94 -2.03
N LEU A 16 -7.18 3.93 -2.21
CA LEU A 16 -8.08 4.92 -1.63
C LEU A 16 -8.18 4.78 -0.10
N LEU A 17 -8.42 3.57 0.41
CA LEU A 17 -8.56 3.34 1.85
C LEU A 17 -7.25 3.61 2.59
N PHE A 18 -6.13 3.11 2.05
CA PHE A 18 -4.81 3.27 2.65
C PHE A 18 -4.33 4.72 2.54
N GLY A 19 -4.50 5.35 1.38
CA GLY A 19 -4.20 6.77 1.19
C GLY A 19 -5.01 7.65 2.12
N ALA A 20 -6.32 7.42 2.25
CA ALA A 20 -7.17 8.16 3.17
C ALA A 20 -6.74 7.96 4.63
N ALA A 21 -6.45 6.72 5.05
CA ALA A 21 -5.96 6.45 6.41
C ALA A 21 -4.65 7.22 6.70
N LEU A 22 -3.71 7.23 5.77
CA LEU A 22 -2.46 7.98 5.92
C LEU A 22 -2.68 9.50 5.98
N VAL A 23 -3.54 10.04 5.13
CA VAL A 23 -3.87 11.48 5.15
C VAL A 23 -4.55 11.87 6.47
N LEU A 24 -5.49 11.05 6.96
CA LEU A 24 -6.14 11.28 8.25
C LEU A 24 -5.15 11.25 9.42
N ILE A 25 -4.22 10.28 9.43
CA ILE A 25 -3.14 10.22 10.44
C ILE A 25 -2.29 11.50 10.38
N ARG A 26 -2.02 12.04 9.19
CA ARG A 26 -1.25 13.29 9.03
C ARG A 26 -1.97 14.52 9.50
N LEU A 27 -3.25 14.63 9.19
CA LEU A 27 -4.07 15.72 9.68
C LEU A 27 -4.17 15.69 11.22
N ALA A 28 -4.06 14.52 11.82
CA ALA A 28 -4.03 14.34 13.28
C ALA A 28 -2.64 14.56 13.91
N LEU A 29 -1.54 14.37 13.17
CA LEU A 29 -0.15 14.56 13.63
C LEU A 29 0.63 15.48 12.67
N PRO A 30 0.43 16.82 12.72
CA PRO A 30 1.19 17.77 11.91
C PRO A 30 2.68 17.78 12.29
N GLU A 31 3.56 17.94 11.30
CA GLU A 31 5.01 18.02 11.55
C GLU A 31 5.37 19.27 12.36
N GLY A 32 6.09 19.10 13.47
CA GLY A 32 6.63 20.19 14.30
C GLY A 32 5.91 20.46 15.63
N GLU A 33 4.78 19.79 15.90
CA GLU A 33 4.06 19.90 17.18
C GLU A 33 4.72 19.04 18.27
N GLN A 34 4.79 19.56 19.51
CA GLN A 34 5.46 18.85 20.62
C GLN A 34 4.84 17.45 20.84
N PRO A 35 5.68 16.42 21.04
CA PRO A 35 5.21 15.06 21.35
C PRO A 35 4.19 15.07 22.50
N GLY A 36 3.04 14.41 22.31
CA GLY A 36 1.96 14.32 23.32
C GLY A 36 0.86 15.38 23.27
N SER A 37 1.14 16.63 22.86
CA SER A 37 0.14 17.72 22.83
C SER A 37 -0.99 17.53 21.80
N GLN A 38 -0.63 16.92 20.66
CA GLN A 38 -1.47 16.69 19.48
C GLN A 38 -2.66 15.72 19.68
N TRP A 39 -2.64 14.89 20.74
CA TRP A 39 -3.69 13.91 21.01
C TRP A 39 -4.86 14.45 21.84
N VAL A 40 -4.70 15.63 22.45
CA VAL A 40 -5.58 16.10 23.53
C VAL A 40 -6.78 16.92 23.04
N ARG A 41 -6.77 17.48 21.82
CA ARG A 41 -7.82 18.47 21.43
C ARG A 41 -8.58 18.25 20.12
N GLU A 42 -8.05 17.54 19.11
CA GLU A 42 -8.78 17.37 17.82
C GLU A 42 -8.34 16.16 16.97
N GLY A 43 -7.17 15.57 17.22
CA GLY A 43 -6.62 14.46 16.41
C GLY A 43 -7.27 13.09 16.60
N SER A 44 -8.07 12.89 17.65
CA SER A 44 -8.60 11.56 18.04
C SER A 44 -9.62 10.99 17.04
N ALA A 45 -10.49 11.82 16.46
CA ALA A 45 -11.51 11.36 15.51
C ALA A 45 -10.88 10.87 14.20
N ASN A 46 -9.94 11.62 13.64
CA ASN A 46 -9.22 11.27 12.42
C ASN A 46 -8.40 9.99 12.60
N LEU A 47 -7.73 9.87 13.75
CA LEU A 47 -6.96 8.66 14.06
C LEU A 47 -7.85 7.44 14.27
N ARG A 48 -8.99 7.61 14.95
CA ARG A 48 -9.97 6.53 15.13
C ARG A 48 -10.53 6.06 13.79
N ILE A 49 -10.86 6.98 12.88
CA ILE A 49 -11.32 6.65 11.53
C ILE A 49 -10.20 5.91 10.77
N ALA A 50 -8.97 6.41 10.78
CA ALA A 50 -7.84 5.74 10.14
C ALA A 50 -7.61 4.32 10.68
N ALA A 51 -7.72 4.13 12.00
CA ALA A 51 -7.61 2.82 12.64
C ALA A 51 -8.74 1.86 12.23
N ILE A 52 -9.94 2.36 11.98
CA ILE A 52 -11.06 1.56 11.46
C ILE A 52 -10.86 1.21 9.98
N LEU A 53 -10.32 2.13 9.17
CA LEU A 53 -10.09 1.93 7.73
C LEU A 53 -8.96 0.92 7.47
N MET A 54 -7.94 0.87 8.31
CA MET A 54 -6.72 0.12 8.05
C MET A 54 -6.92 -1.39 7.82
N PRO A 55 -7.72 -2.12 8.62
CA PRO A 55 -7.99 -3.53 8.35
C PRO A 55 -8.64 -3.77 6.98
N PHE A 56 -9.58 -2.91 6.57
CA PHE A 56 -10.21 -3.00 5.25
C PHE A 56 -9.22 -2.71 4.12
N ALA A 57 -8.33 -1.74 4.31
CA ALA A 57 -7.22 -1.49 3.40
C ALA A 57 -6.34 -2.76 3.27
N GLY A 58 -5.99 -3.39 4.39
CA GLY A 58 -5.19 -4.62 4.37
C GLY A 58 -5.87 -5.78 3.64
N ILE A 59 -7.18 -5.98 3.84
CA ILE A 59 -7.94 -6.99 3.09
C ILE A 59 -7.90 -6.69 1.59
N ALA A 60 -8.15 -5.45 1.19
CA ALA A 60 -8.07 -5.03 -0.20
C ALA A 60 -6.66 -5.22 -0.80
N PHE A 61 -5.61 -4.98 0.00
CA PHE A 61 -4.22 -5.21 -0.40
C PHE A 61 -3.92 -6.70 -0.64
N LEU A 62 -4.40 -7.59 0.24
CA LEU A 62 -4.24 -9.03 0.08
C LEU A 62 -4.94 -9.53 -1.19
N TRP A 63 -6.13 -9.01 -1.48
CA TRP A 63 -6.83 -9.29 -2.74
C TRP A 63 -6.05 -8.79 -3.96
N PHE A 64 -5.54 -7.55 -3.93
CA PHE A 64 -4.68 -7.02 -4.97
C PHE A 64 -3.44 -7.90 -5.19
N MET A 65 -2.76 -8.35 -4.12
CA MET A 65 -1.62 -9.25 -4.25
C MET A 65 -1.99 -10.59 -4.86
N GLY A 66 -3.12 -11.19 -4.45
CA GLY A 66 -3.60 -12.46 -5.02
C GLY A 66 -3.85 -12.35 -6.53
N VAL A 67 -4.49 -11.26 -6.95
CA VAL A 67 -4.75 -10.93 -8.35
C VAL A 67 -3.47 -10.75 -9.16
N VAL A 68 -2.55 -9.94 -8.62
CA VAL A 68 -1.27 -9.65 -9.28
C VAL A 68 -0.48 -10.95 -9.39
N ARG A 69 -0.54 -11.83 -8.39
CA ARG A 69 0.03 -13.18 -8.40
C ARG A 69 -0.62 -14.11 -9.43
N ASP A 70 -1.94 -14.12 -9.56
CA ASP A 70 -2.63 -14.95 -10.56
C ASP A 70 -2.22 -14.56 -11.99
N GLY A 71 -1.97 -13.26 -12.22
CA GLY A 71 -1.47 -12.76 -13.49
C GLY A 71 -0.06 -13.21 -13.86
N MET A 72 0.74 -13.70 -12.91
CA MET A 72 2.15 -14.07 -13.10
C MET A 72 2.34 -15.37 -13.90
N GLY A 73 1.33 -16.25 -13.94
CA GLY A 73 1.38 -17.52 -14.66
C GLY A 73 2.46 -18.50 -14.13
N GLY A 74 2.76 -19.54 -14.91
CA GLY A 74 3.72 -20.60 -14.56
C GLY A 74 5.19 -20.32 -14.88
N TYR A 75 5.52 -19.09 -15.33
CA TYR A 75 6.84 -18.73 -15.85
C TYR A 75 7.75 -18.03 -14.83
N GLU A 76 7.37 -18.00 -13.56
CA GLU A 76 8.05 -17.20 -12.57
C GLU A 76 9.10 -17.98 -11.78
N ASP A 77 10.31 -17.41 -11.70
CA ASP A 77 11.34 -17.84 -10.76
C ASP A 77 10.77 -17.79 -9.35
N LYS A 78 10.70 -18.94 -8.66
CA LYS A 78 10.12 -19.09 -7.32
C LYS A 78 10.68 -18.05 -6.31
N PHE A 79 11.91 -17.60 -6.55
CA PHE A 79 12.56 -16.54 -5.78
C PHE A 79 11.81 -15.20 -5.84
N PHE A 80 11.40 -14.73 -7.02
CA PHE A 80 10.70 -13.45 -7.15
C PHE A 80 9.27 -13.52 -6.61
N SER A 81 8.58 -14.64 -6.80
CA SER A 81 7.25 -14.85 -6.21
C SER A 81 7.30 -14.86 -4.68
N THR A 82 8.34 -15.48 -4.10
CA THR A 82 8.56 -15.48 -2.65
C THR A 82 8.92 -14.08 -2.14
N ALA A 83 9.79 -13.35 -2.85
CA ALA A 83 10.16 -11.99 -2.49
C ALA A 83 8.97 -11.02 -2.59
N PHE A 84 8.13 -11.14 -3.63
CA PHE A 84 6.91 -10.38 -3.81
C PHE A 84 5.93 -10.61 -2.65
N LEU A 85 5.57 -11.86 -2.37
CA LEU A 85 4.64 -12.18 -1.29
C LEU A 85 5.20 -11.81 0.08
N GLY A 86 6.47 -12.15 0.33
CA GLY A 86 7.14 -11.89 1.61
C GLY A 86 7.23 -10.40 1.91
N SER A 87 7.68 -9.58 0.95
CA SER A 87 7.81 -8.14 1.14
C SER A 87 6.45 -7.43 1.25
N GLY A 88 5.45 -7.83 0.46
CA GLY A 88 4.09 -7.28 0.57
C GLY A 88 3.42 -7.59 1.91
N LEU A 89 3.53 -8.84 2.39
CA LEU A 89 3.01 -9.22 3.71
C LEU A 89 3.76 -8.53 4.86
N LEU A 90 5.08 -8.41 4.78
CA LEU A 90 5.88 -7.70 5.77
C LEU A 90 5.51 -6.22 5.83
N PHE A 91 5.36 -5.57 4.67
CA PHE A 91 4.88 -4.19 4.59
C PHE A 91 3.53 -4.03 5.30
N LEU A 92 2.56 -4.90 4.98
CA LEU A 92 1.23 -4.84 5.58
C LEU A 92 1.27 -5.09 7.10
N ALA A 93 2.02 -6.09 7.54
CA ALA A 93 2.17 -6.43 8.96
C ALA A 93 2.78 -5.26 9.75
N MET A 94 3.85 -4.66 9.24
CA MET A 94 4.47 -3.48 9.87
C MET A 94 3.49 -2.31 9.98
N MET A 95 2.64 -2.11 8.97
CA MET A 95 1.65 -1.04 9.00
C MET A 95 0.52 -1.31 10.00
N PHE A 96 0.09 -2.56 10.15
CA PHE A 96 -0.83 -2.97 11.22
C PHE A 96 -0.22 -2.78 12.61
N VAL A 97 1.06 -3.12 12.79
CA VAL A 97 1.78 -2.85 14.04
C VAL A 97 1.80 -1.36 14.33
N ALA A 98 2.17 -0.52 13.36
CA ALA A 98 2.25 0.93 13.54
C ALA A 98 0.89 1.53 13.98
N ILE A 99 -0.20 1.16 13.32
CA ILE A 99 -1.54 1.65 13.68
C ILE A 99 -2.04 1.03 14.98
N GLY A 100 -1.69 -0.23 15.26
CA GLY A 100 -1.97 -0.89 16.54
C GLY A 100 -1.31 -0.19 17.71
N VAL A 101 -0.06 0.26 17.56
CA VAL A 101 0.65 1.07 18.57
C VAL A 101 -0.09 2.37 18.82
N GLY A 102 -0.45 3.13 17.77
CA GLY A 102 -1.20 4.39 17.92
C GLY A 102 -2.56 4.19 18.60
N ALA A 103 -3.33 3.20 18.14
CA ALA A 103 -4.64 2.84 18.69
C ALA A 103 -4.59 2.30 20.13
N GLY A 104 -3.50 1.62 20.49
CA GLY A 104 -3.24 1.10 21.83
C GLY A 104 -2.80 2.19 22.81
N LEU A 105 -2.02 3.16 22.34
CA LEU A 105 -1.63 4.34 23.12
C LEU A 105 -2.87 5.14 23.53
N GLU A 106 -3.80 5.36 22.58
CA GLU A 106 -5.06 6.06 22.81
C GLU A 106 -5.94 5.33 23.83
N ARG A 107 -6.16 4.01 23.64
CA ARG A 107 -7.06 3.21 24.50
C ARG A 107 -6.52 2.98 25.90
N SER A 108 -5.20 2.89 26.05
CA SER A 108 -4.57 2.66 27.36
C SER A 108 -4.49 3.92 28.22
N GLY A 109 -4.78 5.10 27.65
CA GLY A 109 -4.46 6.38 28.29
C GLY A 109 -2.95 6.67 28.32
N GLY A 110 -2.10 5.81 27.74
CA GLY A 110 -0.64 5.98 27.69
C GLY A 110 -0.17 7.25 26.98
N VAL A 111 -1.07 7.93 26.28
CA VAL A 111 -0.87 9.29 25.75
C VAL A 111 -0.61 10.32 26.86
N THR A 112 -1.18 10.15 28.05
CA THR A 112 -1.00 11.10 29.16
C THR A 112 0.35 10.99 29.83
N ASP A 113 1.03 9.86 29.67
CA ASP A 113 2.40 9.66 30.12
C ASP A 113 3.36 10.08 28.99
N ALA A 114 4.14 11.14 29.21
CA ALA A 114 5.02 11.71 28.20
C ALA A 114 6.07 10.69 27.70
N GLY A 115 6.58 9.81 28.57
CA GLY A 115 7.59 8.82 28.19
C GLY A 115 7.00 7.74 27.28
N VAL A 116 5.82 7.23 27.64
CA VAL A 116 5.10 6.21 26.86
C VAL A 116 4.60 6.79 25.54
N ALA A 117 4.09 8.03 25.54
CA ALA A 117 3.63 8.72 24.35
C ALA A 117 4.77 8.93 23.32
N VAL A 118 5.93 9.43 23.77
CA VAL A 118 7.10 9.62 22.91
C VAL A 118 7.60 8.29 22.35
N PHE A 119 7.70 7.25 23.20
CA PHE A 119 8.11 5.92 22.75
C PHE A 119 7.17 5.36 21.68
N GLY A 120 5.86 5.40 21.92
CA GLY A 120 4.86 4.94 20.95
C GLY A 120 4.92 5.69 19.62
N GLN A 121 5.09 7.01 19.66
CA GLN A 121 5.28 7.83 18.45
C GLN A 121 6.56 7.47 17.68
N MET A 122 7.67 7.24 18.38
CA MET A 122 8.94 6.86 17.75
C MET A 122 8.86 5.47 17.11
N VAL A 123 8.25 4.50 17.80
CA VAL A 123 8.01 3.16 17.26
C VAL A 123 7.16 3.24 16.00
N LEU A 124 6.05 3.99 16.03
CA LEU A 124 5.19 4.20 14.86
C LEU A 124 5.98 4.81 13.70
N MET A 125 6.77 5.86 13.94
CA MET A 125 7.55 6.52 12.89
C MET A 125 8.59 5.59 12.28
N VAL A 126 9.38 4.88 13.09
CA VAL A 126 10.43 3.97 12.62
C VAL A 126 9.83 2.79 11.86
N VAL A 127 8.77 2.17 12.39
CA VAL A 127 8.13 1.02 11.73
C VAL A 127 7.49 1.44 10.40
N SER A 128 6.79 2.57 10.35
CA SER A 128 6.11 3.02 9.13
C SER A 128 7.04 3.63 8.08
N LYS A 129 7.94 4.55 8.45
CA LYS A 129 8.78 5.28 7.50
C LYS A 129 10.02 4.50 7.09
N THR A 130 10.66 3.84 8.06
CA THR A 130 12.00 3.30 7.86
C THR A 130 11.95 1.83 7.45
N TYR A 131 11.10 1.01 8.08
CA TYR A 131 11.01 -0.42 7.75
C TYR A 131 9.93 -0.74 6.72
N ALA A 132 8.69 -0.28 6.91
CA ALA A 132 7.60 -0.61 6.00
C ALA A 132 7.87 -0.09 4.58
N LEU A 133 8.35 1.15 4.43
CA LEU A 133 8.68 1.68 3.09
C LEU A 133 9.76 0.88 2.36
N ARG A 134 10.76 0.36 3.07
CA ARG A 134 11.77 -0.50 2.46
C ARG A 134 11.17 -1.80 1.95
N MET A 135 10.26 -2.41 2.71
CA MET A 135 9.54 -3.60 2.27
C MET A 135 8.60 -3.30 1.09
N ALA A 136 7.94 -2.14 1.09
CA ALA A 136 7.15 -1.67 -0.05
C ALA A 136 8.00 -1.48 -1.31
N ALA A 137 9.21 -0.94 -1.19
CA ALA A 137 10.12 -0.79 -2.32
C ALA A 137 10.60 -2.14 -2.87
N VAL A 138 10.91 -3.11 -1.98
CA VAL A 138 11.24 -4.49 -2.40
C VAL A 138 10.07 -5.10 -3.16
N PHE A 139 8.84 -4.93 -2.67
CA PHE A 139 7.63 -5.37 -3.35
C PHE A 139 7.51 -4.79 -4.76
N MET A 140 7.72 -3.48 -4.91
CA MET A 140 7.70 -2.78 -6.20
C MET A 140 8.78 -3.28 -7.15
N ILE A 141 10.00 -3.48 -6.66
CA ILE A 141 11.15 -4.00 -7.42
C ILE A 141 10.87 -5.42 -7.91
N SER A 142 10.38 -6.30 -7.04
CA SER A 142 10.00 -7.66 -7.42
C SER A 142 8.94 -7.63 -8.52
N LEU A 143 7.88 -6.82 -8.37
CA LEU A 143 6.83 -6.70 -9.36
C LEU A 143 7.31 -6.14 -10.71
N ALA A 144 8.15 -5.11 -10.69
CA ALA A 144 8.74 -4.54 -11.91
C ALA A 144 9.61 -5.55 -12.66
N THR A 145 10.38 -6.36 -11.92
CA THR A 145 11.23 -7.42 -12.48
C THR A 145 10.36 -8.48 -13.18
N ILE A 146 9.27 -8.88 -12.52
CA ILE A 146 8.30 -9.85 -13.05
C ILE A 146 7.68 -9.32 -14.34
N TRP A 147 7.23 -8.06 -14.38
CA TRP A 147 6.66 -7.46 -15.58
C TRP A 147 7.61 -7.40 -16.76
N LEU A 148 8.90 -7.14 -16.53
CA LEU A 148 9.91 -7.16 -17.58
C LEU A 148 10.13 -8.56 -18.15
N ARG A 149 10.11 -9.59 -17.30
CA ARG A 149 10.33 -10.98 -17.72
C ARG A 149 9.12 -11.58 -18.43
N THR A 150 7.92 -11.35 -17.90
CA THR A 150 6.67 -11.92 -18.40
C THR A 150 6.07 -11.18 -19.60
N ARG A 151 6.57 -9.97 -19.90
CA ARG A 151 6.03 -9.06 -20.94
C ARG A 151 4.52 -8.75 -20.80
N LEU A 152 3.94 -8.98 -19.62
CA LEU A 152 2.53 -8.70 -19.32
C LEU A 152 2.22 -7.20 -19.38
N MET A 153 3.21 -6.37 -19.07
CA MET A 153 3.10 -4.91 -18.91
C MET A 153 4.09 -4.18 -19.84
N PRO A 154 3.84 -2.90 -20.20
CA PRO A 154 4.72 -2.15 -21.09
C PRO A 154 6.01 -1.80 -20.35
N ARG A 155 7.15 -1.88 -21.04
CA ARG A 155 8.48 -1.69 -20.44
C ARG A 155 8.65 -0.35 -19.72
N TRP A 156 7.99 0.70 -20.20
CA TRP A 156 8.01 2.01 -19.56
C TRP A 156 7.42 2.00 -18.14
N LEU A 157 6.38 1.20 -17.89
CA LEU A 157 5.78 1.08 -16.56
C LEU A 157 6.72 0.38 -15.57
N ALA A 158 7.47 -0.63 -16.02
CA ALA A 158 8.46 -1.28 -15.18
C ALA A 158 9.62 -0.33 -14.83
N ILE A 159 10.11 0.45 -15.80
CA ILE A 159 11.13 1.48 -15.57
C ILE A 159 10.64 2.54 -14.58
N ALA A 160 9.41 3.04 -14.77
CA ALA A 160 8.78 3.98 -13.84
C ALA A 160 8.68 3.39 -12.42
N THR A 161 8.32 2.11 -12.29
CA THR A 161 8.24 1.44 -10.99
C THR A 161 9.60 1.33 -10.31
N TYR A 162 10.67 1.02 -11.05
CA TYR A 162 12.03 1.05 -10.50
C TYR A 162 12.46 2.44 -10.04
N ALA A 163 12.16 3.48 -10.83
CA ALA A 163 12.47 4.86 -10.45
C ALA A 163 11.77 5.25 -9.15
N VAL A 164 10.48 4.91 -9.03
CA VAL A 164 9.70 5.15 -7.81
C VAL A 164 10.26 4.35 -6.62
N ALA A 165 10.55 3.06 -6.81
CA ALA A 165 11.10 2.22 -5.75
C ALA A 165 12.47 2.70 -5.27
N GLY A 166 13.34 3.12 -6.20
CA GLY A 166 14.63 3.74 -5.88
C GLY A 166 14.44 5.04 -5.09
N GLY A 167 13.48 5.88 -5.50
CA GLY A 167 13.09 7.07 -4.76
C GLY A 167 12.64 6.75 -3.32
N VAL A 168 11.79 5.73 -3.15
CA VAL A 168 11.32 5.29 -1.82
C VAL A 168 12.46 4.76 -0.96
N LEU A 169 13.43 4.03 -1.52
CA LEU A 169 14.59 3.54 -0.77
C LEU A 169 15.55 4.66 -0.34
N LEU A 170 15.82 5.62 -1.23
CA LEU A 170 16.80 6.69 -1.00
C LEU A 170 16.21 7.83 -0.16
N ALA A 171 14.93 8.11 -0.29
CA ALA A 171 14.26 9.23 0.36
C ALA A 171 13.31 8.83 1.49
N GLY A 172 13.20 7.54 1.84
CA GLY A 172 12.28 7.04 2.86
C GLY A 172 12.38 7.74 4.22
N ASP A 173 13.59 8.19 4.59
CA ASP A 173 13.85 8.92 5.84
C ASP A 173 13.82 10.46 5.65
N LEU A 174 13.77 10.97 4.41
CA LEU A 174 13.85 12.42 4.09
C LEU A 174 12.50 13.12 4.09
N SER A 175 11.43 12.45 3.67
CA SER A 175 10.10 13.06 3.62
C SER A 175 9.01 12.06 3.90
N MET A 176 8.17 12.40 4.89
CA MET A 176 7.08 11.54 5.30
C MET A 176 6.04 11.37 4.17
N TRP A 177 5.96 12.31 3.20
CA TRP A 177 5.10 12.19 2.01
C TRP A 177 5.42 10.99 1.12
N LEU A 178 6.62 10.41 1.19
CA LEU A 178 6.95 9.21 0.42
C LEU A 178 6.10 7.98 0.78
N VAL A 179 5.47 7.97 1.96
CA VAL A 179 4.53 6.90 2.30
C VAL A 179 3.29 6.92 1.40
N LEU A 180 2.88 8.09 0.90
CA LEU A 180 1.77 8.24 -0.05
C LEU A 180 2.16 7.84 -1.49
N THR A 181 3.45 7.83 -1.80
CA THR A 181 3.95 7.38 -3.11
C THR A 181 3.55 5.94 -3.39
N PHE A 182 3.56 5.08 -2.36
CA PHE A 182 3.17 3.68 -2.52
C PHE A 182 1.69 3.50 -2.93
N PRO A 183 0.68 3.98 -2.18
CA PRO A 183 -0.72 3.89 -2.61
C PRO A 183 -0.99 4.62 -3.92
N ALA A 184 -0.33 5.76 -4.17
CA ALA A 184 -0.46 6.47 -5.46
C ALA A 184 0.02 5.59 -6.62
N TRP A 185 1.16 4.92 -6.46
CA TRP A 185 1.65 3.95 -7.44
C TRP A 185 0.68 2.77 -7.62
N VAL A 186 0.17 2.18 -6.53
CA VAL A 186 -0.82 1.10 -6.64
C VAL A 186 -2.08 1.55 -7.39
N LEU A 187 -2.53 2.80 -7.17
CA LEU A 187 -3.66 3.38 -7.89
C LEU A 187 -3.39 3.44 -9.39
N VAL A 188 -2.22 3.97 -9.79
CA VAL A 188 -1.81 4.05 -11.20
C VAL A 188 -1.78 2.66 -11.84
N VAL A 189 -1.17 1.68 -11.17
CA VAL A 189 -1.10 0.30 -11.66
C VAL A 189 -2.50 -0.30 -11.81
N SER A 190 -3.36 -0.09 -10.83
CA SER A 190 -4.73 -0.61 -10.84
C SER A 190 -5.58 0.01 -11.94
N VAL A 191 -5.47 1.33 -12.17
CA VAL A 191 -6.15 2.02 -13.27
C VAL A 191 -5.65 1.52 -14.63
N LEU A 192 -4.34 1.30 -14.79
CA LEU A 192 -3.78 0.75 -16.03
C LEU A 192 -4.25 -0.69 -16.30
N LEU A 193 -4.44 -1.51 -15.26
CA LEU A 193 -5.05 -2.84 -15.39
C LEU A 193 -6.52 -2.75 -15.84
N LEU A 194 -7.29 -1.78 -15.31
CA LEU A 194 -8.68 -1.53 -15.72
C LEU A 194 -8.79 -1.09 -17.18
N THR A 195 -7.95 -0.16 -17.64
CA THR A 195 -8.04 0.35 -19.01
C THR A 195 -7.68 -0.71 -20.05
N ARG A 196 -6.67 -1.55 -19.75
CA ARG A 196 -6.29 -2.67 -20.63
C ARG A 196 -7.36 -3.75 -20.74
N THR A 197 -8.02 -4.08 -19.64
CA THR A 197 -9.12 -5.07 -19.65
C THR A 197 -10.40 -4.52 -20.29
N GLY A 198 -10.65 -3.21 -20.17
CA GLY A 198 -11.75 -2.53 -20.84
C GLY A 198 -11.61 -2.50 -22.37
N LEU A 199 -10.39 -2.26 -22.88
CA LEU A 199 -10.10 -2.24 -24.32
C LEU A 199 -10.24 -3.62 -24.97
N SER A 200 -9.79 -4.69 -24.30
CA SER A 200 -9.92 -6.06 -24.84
C SER A 200 -11.37 -6.56 -24.89
N ALA A 201 -12.24 -6.08 -23.99
CA ALA A 201 -13.66 -6.46 -24.00
C ALA A 201 -14.48 -5.74 -25.08
N ALA A 202 -14.09 -4.51 -25.45
CA ALA A 202 -14.74 -3.75 -26.52
C ALA A 202 -14.40 -4.24 -27.94
N ALA A 203 -13.34 -5.05 -28.08
CA ALA A 203 -12.85 -5.55 -29.35
C ALA A 203 -13.39 -6.96 -29.72
N ALA A 204 -14.22 -7.58 -28.88
CA ALA A 204 -14.84 -8.87 -29.19
C ALA A 204 -16.04 -8.66 -30.13
N PRO A 205 -16.01 -9.11 -31.39
CA PRO A 205 -17.19 -9.10 -32.25
C PRO A 205 -18.18 -10.14 -31.72
N ASP A 206 -19.47 -9.79 -31.67
CA ASP A 206 -20.56 -10.74 -31.45
C ASP A 206 -20.49 -11.86 -32.49
N LEU A 207 -19.91 -13.01 -32.12
CA LEU A 207 -20.00 -14.21 -32.92
C LEU A 207 -21.36 -14.87 -32.63
N PRO A 208 -22.15 -15.19 -33.66
CA PRO A 208 -23.46 -15.79 -33.47
C PRO A 208 -23.33 -17.15 -32.78
N THR A 209 -24.22 -17.41 -31.82
CA THR A 209 -24.34 -18.69 -31.13
C THR A 209 -24.71 -19.78 -32.14
N PRO A 210 -24.01 -20.93 -32.16
CA PRO A 210 -24.41 -22.05 -33.01
C PRO A 210 -25.78 -22.60 -32.57
N PRO A 211 -26.57 -23.14 -33.53
CA PRO A 211 -27.97 -23.52 -33.33
C PRO A 211 -28.17 -24.70 -32.36
#